data_AF-A0A9X7BSL9-F1
#
_entry.id   AF-A0A9X7BSL9-F1
#
_cell.length_a   1.000
_cell.length_b   1.000
_cell.length_c   1.000
_cell.angle_alpha   90.00
_cell.angle_beta   90.00
_cell.angle_gamma   90.00
#
_symmetry.space_group_name_H-M   'P 1'
#
loop_
_entity.id
_entity.type
_entity.pdbx_description
1 polymer ?
#
loop_
_entity_poly.entity_id
_entity_poly.type
_entity_poly.pdbx_seq_one_letter_code
_entity_poly.pdbx_strand_id
1 'polypeptide(L)' 'MTKNNRSAWLGMTFHQIAMQQTMQSINEPVYCRYCGKDIKQPSKESSFSAAKLNTGNYADEWEVKNNAHYNCYKRNYNGR' A
#
# COMPACT_ATOMS: atom_id res chain seq x y z
N MET A 1 -15.65 2.20 25.75
CA MET A 1 -16.79 1.43 25.23
C MET A 1 -16.35 0.73 23.93
N THR A 2 -15.95 -0.54 24.01
CA THR A 2 -15.54 -1.32 22.83
C THR A 2 -16.78 -1.99 22.25
N LYS A 3 -17.34 -1.43 21.18
CA LYS A 3 -18.46 -2.05 20.47
C LYS A 3 -17.95 -3.31 19.77
N ASN A 4 -18.24 -4.47 20.33
CA ASN A 4 -17.96 -5.76 19.70
C ASN A 4 -18.87 -5.91 18.47
N ASN A 5 -18.32 -5.66 17.27
CA ASN A 5 -18.97 -5.86 15.97
C ASN A 5 -19.15 -7.36 15.65
N ARG A 6 -19.83 -8.13 16.51
CA ARG A 6 -20.11 -9.55 16.24
C ARG A 6 -21.19 -9.75 15.15
N SER A 7 -21.92 -8.71 14.79
CA SER A 7 -23.01 -8.77 13.79
C SER A 7 -22.60 -8.48 12.35
N ALA A 8 -21.35 -8.10 12.07
CA ALA A 8 -20.95 -7.72 10.71
C ALA A 8 -21.02 -8.89 9.71
N TRP A 9 -20.87 -10.13 10.17
CA TRP A 9 -20.73 -11.31 9.31
C TRP A 9 -22.01 -12.12 9.12
N LEU A 10 -23.01 -11.96 10.01
CA LEU A 10 -24.21 -12.81 10.04
C LEU A 10 -25.22 -12.51 8.93
N GLY A 11 -25.07 -11.38 8.22
CA GLY A 11 -25.94 -10.97 7.11
C GLY A 11 -25.25 -10.89 5.74
N MET A 12 -23.96 -11.23 5.67
CA MET A 12 -23.21 -11.18 4.40
C MET A 12 -23.21 -12.53 3.70
N THR A 13 -23.43 -12.53 2.39
CA THR A 13 -23.28 -13.73 1.57
C THR A 13 -21.81 -14.13 1.48
N PHE A 14 -21.52 -15.41 1.22
CA PHE A 14 -20.14 -15.88 0.99
C PHE A 14 -19.40 -15.03 -0.05
N HIS A 15 -20.09 -14.59 -1.10
CA HIS A 15 -19.53 -13.73 -2.13
C HIS A 15 -19.12 -12.35 -1.58
N GLN A 16 -19.95 -11.74 -0.73
CA GLN A 16 -19.64 -10.46 -0.10
C GLN A 16 -18.44 -10.59 0.86
N ILE A 17 -18.36 -11.69 1.60
CA ILE A 17 -17.21 -12.01 2.47
C ILE A 17 -15.92 -12.14 1.65
N ALA A 18 -15.97 -12.90 0.54
CA ALA A 18 -14.82 -13.11 -0.35
C ALA A 18 -14.36 -11.80 -1.01
N MET A 19 -15.29 -10.95 -1.44
CA MET A 19 -14.98 -9.62 -1.96
C MET A 19 -14.32 -8.74 -0.91
N GLN A 20 -14.82 -8.75 0.32
CA GLN A 20 -14.25 -7.93 1.39
C GLN A 20 -12.85 -8.37 1.80
N GLN A 21 -12.59 -9.69 1.87
CA GLN A 21 -11.26 -10.23 2.11
C GLN A 21 -10.29 -9.89 0.97
N THR A 22 -10.75 -10.00 -0.28
CA THR A 22 -9.95 -9.61 -1.47
C THR A 22 -9.58 -8.14 -1.41
N MET A 23 -10.54 -7.25 -1.08
CA MET A 23 -10.28 -5.82 -0.93
C MET A 23 -9.31 -5.51 0.20
N GLN A 24 -9.37 -6.24 1.32
CA GLN A 24 -8.40 -6.09 2.42
C GLN A 24 -7.00 -6.50 1.99
N SER A 25 -6.85 -7.60 1.25
CA SER A 25 -5.57 -8.06 0.73
C SER A 25 -4.94 -7.08 -0.26
N ILE A 26 -5.75 -6.48 -1.15
CA ILE A 26 -5.28 -5.45 -2.08
C ILE A 26 -4.77 -4.21 -1.31
N ASN A 27 -5.46 -3.82 -0.24
CA ASN A 27 -5.15 -2.64 0.57
C ASN A 27 -4.08 -2.87 1.66
N GLU A 28 -3.46 -4.05 1.73
CA GLU A 28 -2.43 -4.30 2.73
C GLU A 28 -1.20 -3.39 2.49
N PRO A 29 -0.74 -2.62 3.48
CA PRO A 29 0.37 -1.69 3.29
C PRO A 29 1.67 -2.43 2.98
N VAL A 30 2.49 -1.87 2.09
CA VAL A 30 3.81 -2.42 1.77
C VAL A 30 4.84 -1.42 2.21
N TYR A 31 5.60 -1.74 3.27
CA TYR A 31 6.51 -0.77 3.87
C TYR A 31 7.87 -0.71 3.16
N CYS A 32 8.35 0.52 2.93
CA CYS A 32 9.71 0.76 2.45
C CYS A 32 10.74 0.42 3.54
N ARG A 33 11.67 -0.50 3.22
CA ARG A 33 12.77 -0.96 4.09
C ARG A 33 13.73 0.13 4.57
N TYR A 34 13.75 1.30 3.94
CA TYR A 34 14.67 2.39 4.27
C TYR A 34 14.02 3.47 5.13
N CYS A 35 12.75 3.81 4.88
CA CYS A 35 12.08 4.93 5.56
C CYS A 35 10.85 4.53 6.37
N GLY A 36 10.42 3.26 6.33
CA GLY A 36 9.28 2.74 7.08
C GLY A 36 7.91 3.22 6.62
N LYS A 37 7.84 4.00 5.54
CA LYS A 37 6.58 4.51 4.99
C LYS A 37 5.96 3.51 4.02
N ASP A 38 4.63 3.49 3.96
CA ASP A 38 3.88 2.67 3.00
C ASP A 38 4.14 3.15 1.57
N ILE A 39 4.57 2.23 0.72
CA ILE A 39 4.87 2.41 -0.70
C ILE A 39 3.58 2.62 -1.49
N LYS A 40 2.47 2.01 -1.07
CA LYS A 40 1.18 2.17 -1.73
C LYS A 40 0.58 3.56 -1.52
N GLN A 41 1.12 4.35 -0.60
CA GLN A 41 0.70 5.74 -0.39
C GLN A 41 1.54 6.71 -1.22
N PRO A 42 0.94 7.79 -1.74
CA PRO A 42 1.68 8.81 -2.47
C PRO A 42 2.76 9.43 -1.57
N SER A 43 4.01 9.35 -1.99
CA SER A 43 5.16 9.87 -1.26
C SER A 43 6.12 10.60 -2.18
N LYS A 44 6.85 11.60 -1.65
CA LYS A 44 7.94 12.29 -2.39
C LYS A 44 9.15 11.38 -2.66
N GLU A 45 9.25 10.27 -1.92
CA GLU A 45 10.35 9.32 -2.06
C GLU A 45 10.09 8.31 -3.18
N SER A 46 8.83 8.14 -3.57
CA SER A 46 8.47 7.36 -4.75
C SER A 46 8.93 8.08 -6.02
N SER A 47 9.29 7.34 -7.07
CA SER A 47 9.65 7.93 -8.38
C SER A 47 8.51 8.76 -9.00
N PHE A 48 7.28 8.56 -8.54
CA PHE A 48 6.09 9.32 -8.94
C PHE A 48 5.95 10.64 -8.16
N SER A 49 6.78 11.63 -8.51
CA SER A 49 6.69 12.98 -7.97
C SER A 49 6.43 14.00 -9.09
N ALA A 50 5.24 14.61 -9.02
CA ALA A 50 4.94 15.98 -9.45
C ALA A 50 4.78 16.29 -10.96
N ALA A 51 3.73 15.77 -11.61
CA ALA A 51 2.94 16.56 -12.56
C ALA A 51 1.65 15.84 -12.99
N LYS A 52 0.51 16.38 -12.54
CA LYS A 52 -0.85 16.19 -13.07
C LYS A 52 -1.47 14.79 -12.88
N LEU A 53 -2.47 14.77 -11.99
CA LEU A 53 -3.49 13.73 -11.79
C LEU A 53 -2.99 12.46 -11.07
N ASN A 54 -2.84 12.60 -9.76
CA ASN A 54 -2.54 11.53 -8.82
C ASN A 54 -3.83 10.74 -8.48
N THR A 55 -4.38 10.05 -9.48
CA THR A 55 -5.63 9.27 -9.36
C THR A 55 -5.46 7.84 -9.90
N GLY A 56 -4.27 7.24 -9.75
CA GLY A 56 -3.95 5.96 -10.40
C GLY A 56 -2.95 5.06 -9.68
N ASN A 57 -3.35 4.51 -8.52
CA ASN A 57 -3.14 3.16 -8.00
C ASN A 57 -1.80 2.38 -8.01
N TYR A 58 -0.70 2.76 -8.65
CA TYR A 58 0.49 1.90 -8.60
C TYR A 58 1.77 2.71 -8.41
N ALA A 59 2.30 2.63 -7.18
CA ALA A 59 3.73 2.65 -6.98
C ALA A 59 4.35 1.66 -7.99
N ASP A 60 5.44 2.05 -8.62
CA ASP A 60 6.10 1.25 -9.65
C ASP A 60 6.22 -0.21 -9.18
N GLU A 61 5.95 -1.19 -10.05
CA GLU A 61 6.02 -2.61 -9.70
C GLU A 61 7.37 -2.97 -9.04
N TRP A 62 8.43 -2.24 -9.39
CA TRP A 62 9.73 -2.34 -8.76
C TRP A 62 9.71 -1.93 -7.28
N GLU A 63 9.03 -0.85 -6.89
CA GLU A 63 9.00 -0.38 -5.50
C GLU A 63 8.32 -1.40 -4.58
N VAL A 64 7.19 -1.94 -5.03
CA VAL A 64 6.47 -3.00 -4.31
C VAL A 64 7.30 -4.30 -4.29
N LYS A 65 7.91 -4.69 -5.41
CA LYS A 65 8.75 -5.90 -5.49
C LYS A 65 10.00 -5.84 -4.61
N ASN A 66 10.57 -4.65 -4.43
CA ASN A 66 11.81 -4.45 -3.66
C ASN A 66 11.58 -3.96 -2.23
N ASN A 67 10.32 -3.80 -1.83
CA ASN A 67 9.92 -3.15 -0.57
C ASN A 67 10.72 -1.86 -0.35
N ALA A 68 10.87 -1.03 -1.37
CA ALA A 68 11.67 0.19 -1.30
C ALA A 68 11.16 1.27 -2.25
N HIS A 69 11.00 2.50 -1.76
CA HIS A 69 10.86 3.66 -2.64
C HIS A 69 12.10 3.84 -3.51
N TYR A 70 11.91 4.24 -4.76
CA TYR A 70 12.98 4.41 -5.73
C TYR A 70 14.03 5.43 -5.26
N ASN A 71 13.61 6.59 -4.74
CA ASN A 71 14.55 7.60 -4.25
C ASN A 71 15.27 7.14 -2.99
N CYS A 72 14.59 6.41 -2.10
CA CYS A 72 15.23 5.81 -0.93
C CYS A 72 16.30 4.80 -1.34
N TYR A 73 16.02 3.93 -2.30
CA TYR A 73 17.00 2.99 -2.83
C TYR A 73 18.19 3.70 -3.47
N LYS A 74 17.95 4.65 -4.39
CA LYS A 74 19.00 5.41 -5.07
C LYS A 74 19.95 6.10 -4.09
N ARG A 75 19.41 6.71 -3.03
CA ARG A 75 20.21 7.38 -1.99
C ARG A 75 21.06 6.42 -1.18
N ASN A 76 20.54 5.22 -0.87
CA ASN A 76 21.28 4.21 -0.11
C ASN A 76 22.24 3.40 -0.98
N TYR A 77 21.97 3.25 -2.28
CA TYR A 77 22.81 2.52 -3.23
C TYR A 77 24.01 3.33 -3.70
N ASN A 78 23.84 4.63 -4.01
CA ASN A 78 24.94 5.52 -4.39
C ASN A 78 25.84 5.96 -3.22
N GLY A 79 25.57 5.47 -2.00
CA GLY A 79 26.38 5.73 -0.80
C GLY A 79 27.33 4.56 -0.43
N ARG A 80 27.47 3.56 -1.30
CA ARG A 80 28.44 2.45 -1.17
C ARG A 80 29.50 2.53 -2.25
#